data_AF-A0A5N6L6S3-F1
#
_entry.id   AF-A0A5N6L6S3-F1
#
_cell.length_a   1.000
_cell.length_b   1.000
_cell.length_c   1.000
_cell.angle_alpha   90.00
_cell.angle_beta   90.00
_cell.angle_gamma   90.00
#
_symmetry.space_group_name_H-M   'P 1'
#
loop_
_entity.id
_entity.type
_entity.pdbx_description
1 polymer ?
#
loop_
_entity_poly.entity_id
_entity_poly.type
_entity_poly.pdbx_seq_one_letter_code
_entity_poly.pdbx_strand_id
1 'polypeptide(L)'
;MVKMGRDIFPHDFLGDVYYITAIKPWDKKAAGDAAVKTMLVDGVKRLDQDAHDRFKVAYMDVPWEVDRVTLLQGIEHTDFFSKIRADMVVSLYNQHDLWPKFGYEGSSAEYGGYINRGFNDIDWLPKV
;
A
#
# COMPACT_ATOMS: atom_id res chain seq x y z
N MET A 1 -4.20 -6.37 -8.00
CA MET A 1 -3.91 -5.21 -7.14
C MET A 1 -2.95 -5.50 -5.98
N VAL A 2 -2.93 -6.70 -5.37
CA VAL A 2 -1.98 -7.01 -4.25
C VAL A 2 -0.52 -6.72 -4.61
N LYS A 3 -0.07 -7.22 -5.78
CA LYS A 3 1.29 -6.97 -6.26
C LYS A 3 1.60 -5.47 -6.40
N MET A 4 0.70 -4.71 -7.01
CA MET A 4 0.78 -3.24 -7.09
C MET A 4 0.87 -2.60 -5.70
N GLY A 5 0.07 -3.05 -4.73
CA GLY A 5 0.15 -2.55 -3.36
C GLY A 5 1.51 -2.77 -2.70
N ARG A 6 2.15 -3.91 -2.95
CA ARG A 6 3.53 -4.19 -2.51
C ARG A 6 4.54 -3.30 -3.20
N ASP A 7 4.42 -3.11 -4.51
CA ASP A 7 5.36 -2.28 -5.26
C ASP A 7 5.21 -0.78 -4.89
N ILE A 8 4.04 -0.31 -4.42
CA ILE A 8 3.83 1.06 -3.89
C ILE A 8 4.36 1.21 -2.46
N PHE A 9 4.18 0.21 -1.61
CA PHE A 9 4.62 0.20 -0.21
C PHE A 9 5.45 -1.07 0.07
N PRO A 10 6.74 -1.10 -0.35
CA PRO A 10 7.55 -2.31 -0.33
C PRO A 10 8.06 -2.63 1.09
N HIS A 11 7.39 -3.57 1.76
CA HIS A 11 7.81 -4.10 3.06
C HIS A 11 8.06 -5.60 2.96
N ASP A 12 9.32 -6.00 2.78
CA ASP A 12 9.71 -7.41 2.61
C ASP A 12 9.32 -8.31 3.79
N PHE A 13 9.29 -7.74 5.00
CA PHE A 13 8.92 -8.46 6.22
C PHE A 13 7.41 -8.65 6.41
N LEU A 14 6.58 -8.04 5.56
CA LEU A 14 5.13 -8.17 5.61
C LEU A 14 4.62 -9.25 4.65
N GLY A 15 3.78 -10.14 5.16
CA GLY A 15 3.08 -11.14 4.35
C GLY A 15 1.94 -10.52 3.54
N ASP A 16 1.57 -11.18 2.43
CA ASP A 16 0.53 -10.70 1.51
C ASP A 16 -0.84 -10.52 2.16
N VAL A 17 -1.12 -11.22 3.27
CA VAL A 17 -2.38 -11.08 4.02
C VAL A 17 -2.67 -9.63 4.41
N TYR A 18 -1.66 -8.84 4.76
CA TYR A 18 -1.83 -7.44 5.15
C TYR A 18 -2.19 -6.56 3.95
N TYR A 19 -1.62 -6.85 2.77
CA TYR A 19 -1.94 -6.16 1.53
C TYR A 19 -3.32 -6.57 0.99
N ILE A 20 -3.70 -7.85 1.13
CA ILE A 20 -5.05 -8.33 0.82
C ILE A 20 -6.07 -7.60 1.70
N THR A 21 -5.83 -7.51 3.02
CA THR A 21 -6.70 -6.78 3.95
C THR A 21 -6.85 -5.31 3.56
N ALA A 22 -5.77 -4.65 3.16
CA ALA A 22 -5.80 -3.25 2.72
C ALA A 22 -6.59 -3.05 1.42
N ILE A 23 -6.54 -4.00 0.49
CA ILE A 23 -7.14 -3.88 -0.84
C ILE A 23 -8.61 -4.36 -0.88
N LYS A 24 -8.96 -5.38 -0.11
CA LYS A 24 -10.29 -6.00 -0.10
C LYS A 24 -11.47 -5.02 0.03
N PRO A 25 -11.40 -3.90 0.78
CA PRO A 25 -12.48 -2.91 0.83
C PRO A 25 -12.85 -2.31 -0.53
N TRP A 26 -11.94 -2.32 -1.50
CA TRP A 26 -12.21 -1.85 -2.86
C TRP A 26 -13.24 -2.71 -3.61
N ASP A 27 -13.38 -4.00 -3.28
CA ASP A 27 -14.42 -4.85 -3.86
C ASP A 27 -15.82 -4.32 -3.52
N LYS A 28 -16.03 -3.92 -2.26
CA LYS A 28 -17.29 -3.33 -1.80
C LYS A 28 -17.51 -1.95 -2.41
N LYS A 29 -16.46 -1.12 -2.50
CA LYS A 29 -16.54 0.21 -3.16
C LYS A 29 -16.96 0.06 -4.63
N ALA A 30 -16.36 -0.88 -5.36
CA ALA A 30 -16.69 -1.17 -6.76
C ALA A 30 -18.08 -1.78 -6.94
N ALA A 31 -18.56 -2.59 -5.98
CA ALA A 31 -19.92 -3.12 -6.02
C ALA A 31 -20.99 -2.03 -5.78
N GLY A 32 -20.66 -1.01 -4.98
CA GLY A 32 -21.56 0.10 -4.65
C GLY A 32 -21.52 1.29 -5.62
N ASP A 33 -20.50 1.39 -6.47
CA ASP A 33 -20.29 2.52 -7.37
C ASP A 33 -19.69 2.06 -8.72
N ALA A 34 -20.48 2.24 -9.79
CA ALA A 34 -20.08 1.87 -11.15
C ALA A 34 -18.89 2.69 -11.66
N ALA A 35 -18.76 3.96 -11.27
CA ALA A 35 -17.62 4.80 -11.67
C ALA A 35 -16.33 4.31 -10.99
N VAL A 36 -16.40 3.89 -9.73
CA VAL A 36 -15.27 3.25 -9.03
C VAL A 36 -14.89 1.95 -9.72
N LYS A 37 -15.87 1.10 -10.05
CA LYS A 37 -15.61 -0.16 -10.76
C LYS A 37 -14.89 0.09 -12.09
N THR A 38 -15.37 1.03 -12.89
CA THR A 38 -14.74 1.40 -14.16
C THR A 38 -13.32 1.90 -13.95
N MET A 39 -13.10 2.82 -13.00
CA MET A 39 -11.76 3.33 -12.67
C MET A 39 -10.78 2.21 -12.28
N LEU A 40 -11.20 1.22 -11.49
CA LEU A 40 -10.35 0.10 -11.10
C LEU A 40 -10.03 -0.82 -12.29
N VAL A 41 -11.03 -1.18 -13.09
CA VAL A 41 -10.87 -2.07 -14.26
C VAL A 41 -9.96 -1.41 -15.29
N ASP A 42 -10.22 -0.15 -15.62
CA ASP A 42 -9.45 0.59 -16.61
C ASP A 42 -8.03 0.86 -16.13
N GLY A 43 -7.84 1.16 -14.84
CA GLY A 43 -6.53 1.37 -14.25
C GLY A 43 -5.66 0.10 -14.27
N VAL A 44 -6.22 -1.05 -13.87
CA VAL A 44 -5.52 -2.34 -13.95
C VAL A 44 -5.21 -2.70 -15.40
N LYS A 45 -6.19 -2.56 -16.30
CA LYS A 45 -6.00 -2.83 -17.73
C LYS A 45 -4.91 -1.95 -18.34
N ARG A 46 -4.87 -0.67 -17.96
CA ARG A 46 -3.84 0.26 -18.42
C ARG A 46 -2.45 -0.19 -17.96
N LEU A 47 -2.32 -0.53 -16.68
CA LEU A 47 -1.05 -1.00 -16.11
C LEU A 47 -0.55 -2.29 -16.79
N ASP A 48 -1.45 -3.24 -17.06
CA ASP A 48 -1.13 -4.45 -17.82
C ASP A 48 -0.76 -4.14 -19.27
N GLN A 49 -1.43 -3.17 -19.92
CA GLN A 49 -1.08 -2.76 -21.28
C GLN A 49 0.32 -2.13 -21.33
N ASP A 50 0.65 -1.23 -20.40
CA ASP A 50 1.98 -0.61 -20.32
C ASP A 50 3.08 -1.69 -20.09
N ALA A 51 2.78 -2.71 -19.28
CA ALA A 51 3.65 -3.87 -19.08
C ALA A 51 3.82 -4.69 -20.37
N HIS A 52 2.73 -4.98 -21.09
CA HIS A 52 2.77 -5.69 -22.36
C HIS A 52 3.53 -4.92 -23.44
N ASP A 53 3.33 -3.61 -23.53
CA ASP A 53 3.98 -2.77 -24.52
C ASP A 53 5.51 -2.79 -24.33
N ARG A 54 5.98 -2.71 -23.08
CA ARG A 54 7.40 -2.66 -22.75
C ARG A 54 8.08 -4.02 -22.59
N PHE A 55 7.42 -4.98 -21.95
CA PHE A 55 8.02 -6.24 -21.51
C PHE A 55 7.35 -7.50 -22.11
N LYS A 56 6.27 -7.34 -22.89
CA LYS A 56 5.53 -8.44 -23.53
C LYS A 56 4.88 -9.43 -22.55
N VAL A 57 4.70 -9.02 -21.29
CA VAL A 57 4.07 -9.79 -20.22
C VAL A 57 3.09 -8.92 -19.44
N ALA A 58 2.17 -9.53 -18.67
CA ALA A 58 1.29 -8.79 -17.78
C ALA A 58 2.09 -8.16 -16.63
N TYR A 59 1.54 -7.15 -15.93
CA TYR A 59 2.23 -6.45 -14.85
C TYR A 59 2.74 -7.38 -13.75
N MET A 60 1.94 -8.39 -13.40
CA MET A 60 2.28 -9.41 -12.40
C MET A 60 3.52 -10.23 -12.77
N ASP A 61 3.78 -10.39 -14.06
CA ASP A 61 4.82 -11.24 -14.63
C ASP A 61 6.11 -10.48 -14.95
N VAL A 62 6.11 -9.15 -14.79
CA VAL A 62 7.33 -8.33 -14.94
C VAL A 62 8.32 -8.71 -13.83
N PRO A 63 9.50 -9.27 -14.16
CA PRO A 63 10.36 -9.93 -13.18
C PRO A 63 10.91 -8.97 -12.11
N TRP A 64 11.43 -7.83 -12.55
CA TRP A 64 12.15 -6.91 -11.68
C TRP A 64 11.23 -5.86 -11.07
N GLU A 65 11.38 -5.62 -9.77
CA GLU A 65 10.60 -4.58 -9.07
C GLU A 65 10.84 -3.20 -9.65
N VAL A 66 12.10 -2.87 -9.97
CA VAL A 66 12.43 -1.57 -10.58
C VAL A 66 11.67 -1.32 -11.89
N ASP A 67 11.43 -2.38 -12.68
CA ASP A 67 10.65 -2.28 -13.90
C ASP A 67 9.17 -2.06 -13.62
N ARG A 68 8.61 -2.76 -12.62
CA ARG A 68 7.22 -2.53 -12.16
C ARG A 68 7.02 -1.14 -11.58
N VAL A 69 7.95 -0.66 -10.77
CA VAL A 69 7.94 0.71 -10.23
C VAL A 69 7.99 1.73 -11.35
N THR A 70 8.79 1.49 -12.39
CA THR A 70 8.82 2.37 -13.58
C THR A 70 7.45 2.44 -14.27
N LEU A 71 6.73 1.33 -14.39
CA LEU A 71 5.36 1.31 -14.93
C LEU A 71 4.39 2.08 -14.03
N LEU A 72 4.50 1.91 -12.70
CA LEU A 72 3.68 2.63 -11.72
C LEU A 72 3.89 4.15 -11.78
N GLN A 73 5.15 4.60 -11.89
CA GLN A 73 5.47 6.01 -12.10
C GLN A 73 4.83 6.56 -13.38
N GLY A 74 4.76 5.75 -14.44
CA GLY A 74 4.08 6.11 -15.69
C GLY A 74 2.59 6.42 -15.52
N ILE A 75 1.93 5.87 -14.51
CA ILE A 75 0.50 6.06 -14.23
C ILE A 75 0.22 6.88 -12.96
N GLU A 76 1.25 7.45 -12.31
CA GLU A 76 1.11 8.04 -10.98
C GLU A 76 0.14 9.24 -10.93
N HIS A 77 -0.01 9.93 -12.07
CA HIS A 77 -0.91 11.05 -12.29
C HIS A 77 -2.38 10.65 -12.47
N THR A 78 -2.69 9.36 -12.55
CA THR A 78 -4.06 8.87 -12.76
C THR A 78 -4.84 8.85 -11.45
N ASP A 79 -6.17 9.02 -11.55
CA ASP A 79 -7.08 8.85 -10.41
C ASP A 79 -6.98 7.47 -9.78
N PHE A 80 -6.81 6.43 -10.61
CA PHE A 80 -6.63 5.05 -10.16
C PHE A 80 -5.43 4.92 -9.20
N PHE A 81 -4.24 5.33 -9.64
CA PHE A 81 -3.04 5.25 -8.81
C PHE A 81 -3.17 6.11 -7.56
N SER A 82 -3.59 7.37 -7.73
CA SER A 82 -3.69 8.34 -6.63
C SER A 82 -4.63 7.86 -5.52
N LYS A 83 -5.80 7.33 -5.88
CA LYS A 83 -6.79 6.84 -4.90
C LYS A 83 -6.34 5.56 -4.21
N ILE A 84 -5.76 4.61 -4.95
CA ILE A 84 -5.25 3.36 -4.36
C ILE A 84 -4.11 3.66 -3.38
N ARG A 85 -3.13 4.49 -3.79
CA ARG A 85 -2.03 4.92 -2.93
C ARG A 85 -2.54 5.62 -1.67
N ALA A 86 -3.41 6.61 -1.82
CA ALA A 86 -3.92 7.39 -0.69
C ALA A 86 -4.70 6.53 0.32
N ASP A 87 -5.54 5.63 -0.16
CA ASP A 87 -6.27 4.69 0.69
C ASP A 87 -5.32 3.72 1.40
N MET A 88 -4.32 3.18 0.70
CA MET A 88 -3.35 2.25 1.27
C MET A 88 -2.49 2.84 2.39
N VAL A 89 -2.17 4.13 2.37
CA VAL A 89 -1.51 4.80 3.51
C VAL A 89 -2.32 4.61 4.80
N VAL A 90 -3.65 4.55 4.71
CA VAL A 90 -4.48 4.33 5.89
C VAL A 90 -4.75 2.84 6.08
N SER A 91 -5.20 2.13 5.04
CA SER A 91 -5.68 0.76 5.14
C SER A 91 -4.57 -0.28 5.39
N LEU A 92 -3.32 0.01 5.00
CA LEU A 92 -2.18 -0.84 5.36
C LEU A 92 -1.73 -0.54 6.79
N TYR A 93 -1.32 0.69 7.10
CA TYR A 93 -0.66 1.01 8.37
C TYR A 93 -1.61 1.06 9.58
N ASN A 94 -2.92 1.17 9.38
CA ASN A 94 -3.91 1.15 10.47
C ASN A 94 -4.41 -0.26 10.83
N GLN A 95 -3.68 -1.31 10.46
CA GLN A 95 -3.92 -2.66 10.94
C GLN A 95 -3.14 -2.86 12.25
N HIS A 96 -3.84 -3.06 13.37
CA HIS A 96 -3.21 -3.08 14.70
C HIS A 96 -2.12 -4.15 14.84
N ASP A 97 -2.27 -5.29 14.16
CA ASP A 97 -1.28 -6.37 14.11
C ASP A 97 0.07 -5.95 13.49
N LEU A 98 0.09 -4.84 12.74
CA LEU A 98 1.30 -4.28 12.14
C LEU A 98 2.01 -3.28 13.04
N TRP A 99 1.32 -2.70 14.04
CA TRP A 99 1.90 -1.66 14.86
C TRP A 99 3.20 -2.09 15.56
N PRO A 100 3.28 -3.27 16.20
CA PRO A 100 4.54 -3.72 16.80
C PRO A 100 5.65 -3.95 15.78
N LYS A 101 5.30 -4.33 14.54
CA LYS A 101 6.28 -4.56 13.47
C LYS A 101 6.90 -3.26 12.95
N PHE A 102 6.19 -2.15 13.11
CA PHE A 102 6.65 -0.80 12.74
C PHE A 102 7.16 0.01 13.94
N GLY A 103 7.24 -0.58 15.13
CA GLY A 103 7.63 0.13 16.35
C GLY A 103 6.64 1.23 16.76
N TYR A 104 5.36 1.08 16.40
CA TYR A 104 4.31 2.00 16.81
C TYR A 104 3.70 1.58 18.15
N GLU A 105 3.84 2.44 19.16
CA GLU A 105 3.44 2.23 20.56
C GLU A 105 1.93 2.40 20.84
N GLY A 106 1.09 2.39 19.80
CA GLY A 106 -0.37 2.46 19.89
C GLY A 106 -0.95 3.85 20.24
N SER A 107 -2.26 4.02 20.06
CA SER A 107 -3.00 5.31 20.09
C SER A 107 -2.58 6.31 21.18
N SER A 108 -2.04 7.47 20.78
CA SER A 108 -1.75 8.56 21.73
C SER A 108 -3.02 9.15 22.37
N ALA A 109 -4.09 9.29 21.59
CA ALA A 109 -5.33 9.92 22.04
C ALA A 109 -6.05 9.11 23.13
N GLU A 110 -6.06 7.78 23.00
CA GLU A 110 -6.70 6.88 23.96
C GLU A 110 -5.98 6.85 25.31
N TYR A 111 -4.65 7.01 25.29
CA TYR A 111 -3.80 6.83 26.46
C TYR A 111 -3.15 8.12 26.97
N GLY A 112 -3.64 9.29 26.55
CA GLY A 112 -3.18 10.59 27.07
C GLY A 112 -1.76 11.01 26.66
N GLY A 113 -1.30 10.56 25.49
CA GLY A 113 0.04 10.86 24.96
C GLY A 113 1.09 9.77 25.25
N TYR A 114 2.37 10.08 24.99
CA TYR A 114 3.49 9.14 25.12
C TYR A 114 4.50 9.48 26.23
N ILE A 115 4.33 10.60 26.94
CA ILE A 115 5.31 11.12 27.92
C ILE A 115 5.83 10.03 28.87
N ASN A 116 4.97 9.10 29.31
CA ASN A 116 5.30 8.05 30.27
C ASN A 116 5.13 6.60 29.76
N ARG A 117 4.96 6.34 28.45
CA ARG A 117 4.50 5.00 27.98
C ARG A 117 4.95 4.50 26.61
N GLY A 118 5.94 5.10 25.97
CA GLY A 118 6.43 4.65 24.66
C GLY A 118 7.42 5.61 24.04
N PHE A 119 8.21 5.15 23.07
CA PHE A 119 9.28 5.90 22.39
C PHE A 119 10.42 6.39 23.29
N ASN A 120 10.41 6.02 24.58
CA ASN A 120 11.47 6.34 25.55
C ASN A 120 12.53 5.22 25.62
N ASP A 121 12.30 4.12 24.91
CA ASP A 121 13.13 2.91 24.78
C ASP A 121 14.00 2.93 23.51
N ILE A 122 14.07 4.07 22.85
CA ILE A 122 14.91 4.29 21.67
C ILE A 122 16.39 4.08 21.98
N ASP A 123 17.03 3.25 21.15
CA ASP A 123 18.42 2.83 21.29
C ASP A 123 19.40 3.71 20.48
N TRP A 124 18.87 4.62 19.66
CA TRP A 124 19.65 5.48 18.77
C TRP A 124 20.06 6.83 19.37
N LEU A 125 19.61 7.16 20.59
CA LEU A 125 20.10 8.31 21.35
C LEU A 125 21.11 7.91 22.43
N PRO A 126 22.13 8.76 22.72
CA PRO A 126 23.01 8.56 23.86
C PRO A 126 22.21 8.51 25.16
N LYS A 127 22.53 7.55 26.03
CA LYS A 127 21.97 7.51 27.39
C LYS A 127 22.64 8.60 28.23
N VAL A 128 21.83 9.50 28.79
CA VAL A 128 22.25 10.52 29.77
C VAL A 128 22.49 9.92 31.14
#